data_AF-A0A377AEF6-F1
#
_entry.id   AF-A0A377AEF6-F1
#
_cell.length_a   1.000
_cell.length_b   1.000
_cell.length_c   1.000
_cell.angle_alpha   90.00
_cell.angle_beta   90.00
_cell.angle_gamma   90.00
#
_symmetry.space_group_name_H-M   'P 1'
#
loop_
_entity.id
_entity.type
_entity.pdbx_description
1 polymer ?
#
loop_
_entity_poly.entity_id
_entity_poly.type
_entity_poly.pdbx_seq_one_letter_code
_entity_poly.pdbx_strand_id
1 'polypeptide(L)'
;MSRNFGAKFGLLEAGYKADLTICDYNSPTPLLADNIAGHIAFGMGSGSVHSVMVNGVMVYEDRQFNFDCDSIYAQARKPLPVCGRRMDALA
;
A
#
# COMPACT_ATOMS: atom_id res chain seq x y z
N MET A 1 -14.89 -9.17 -0.56
CA MET A 1 -13.69 -10.01 -0.40
C MET A 1 -14.00 -11.46 -0.05
N SER A 2 -14.84 -11.76 0.95
CA SER A 2 -15.26 -13.14 1.26
C SER A 2 -15.85 -13.89 0.06
N ARG A 3 -16.68 -13.21 -0.73
CA ARG A 3 -17.24 -13.74 -1.98
C ARG A 3 -16.20 -14.19 -3.01
N ASN A 4 -15.01 -13.61 -2.99
CA ASN A 4 -13.99 -13.81 -4.03
C ASN A 4 -12.79 -14.64 -3.54
N PHE A 5 -12.49 -14.60 -2.24
CA PHE A 5 -11.26 -15.16 -1.68
C PHE A 5 -11.51 -16.14 -0.52
N GLY A 6 -12.75 -16.45 -0.18
CA GLY A 6 -13.09 -17.44 0.85
C GLY A 6 -12.62 -17.08 2.27
N ALA A 7 -12.24 -15.82 2.52
CA ALA A 7 -11.77 -15.35 3.81
C ALA A 7 -12.35 -13.98 4.18
N LYS A 8 -12.26 -13.62 5.46
CA LYS A 8 -12.82 -12.38 6.04
C LYS A 8 -11.76 -11.27 6.04
N PHE A 9 -12.06 -10.15 5.39
CA PHE A 9 -11.16 -9.01 5.21
C PHE A 9 -11.91 -7.68 5.35
N GLY A 10 -11.18 -6.59 5.58
CA GLY A 10 -11.68 -5.22 5.47
C GLY A 10 -12.50 -4.71 6.67
N LEU A 11 -12.61 -5.47 7.75
CA LEU A 11 -13.22 -5.04 9.01
C LEU A 11 -12.24 -5.29 10.18
N LEU A 12 -12.30 -4.39 11.16
CA LEU A 12 -11.58 -4.51 12.44
C LEU A 12 -12.44 -5.30 13.43
N GLU A 13 -12.48 -6.63 13.26
CA GLU A 13 -13.26 -7.53 14.09
C GLU A 13 -12.52 -8.87 14.28
N ALA A 14 -12.76 -9.56 15.41
CA ALA A 14 -12.19 -10.87 15.65
C ALA A 14 -12.55 -11.88 14.54
N GLY A 15 -11.56 -12.67 14.11
CA GLY A 15 -11.71 -13.64 13.03
C GLY A 15 -11.55 -13.05 11.61
N TYR A 16 -11.31 -11.75 11.47
CA TYR A 16 -10.85 -11.13 10.22
C TYR A 16 -9.33 -11.14 10.14
N LYS A 17 -8.80 -11.04 8.92
CA LYS A 17 -7.35 -10.88 8.70
C LYS A 17 -6.85 -9.58 9.31
N ALA A 18 -5.74 -9.66 10.02
CA ALA A 18 -5.03 -8.51 10.60
C ALA A 18 -4.24 -7.77 9.50
N ASP A 19 -4.98 -7.16 8.58
CA ASP A 19 -4.47 -6.33 7.49
C ASP A 19 -4.74 -4.87 7.85
N LEU A 20 -3.69 -4.12 8.16
CA LEU A 20 -3.80 -2.74 8.67
C LEU A 20 -2.89 -1.82 7.88
N THR A 21 -3.40 -0.65 7.52
CA THR A 21 -2.59 0.48 7.04
C THR A 21 -2.69 1.59 8.07
N ILE A 22 -1.56 1.94 8.67
CA ILE A 22 -1.43 2.97 9.69
C ILE A 22 -0.91 4.23 9.02
N CYS A 23 -1.59 5.36 9.23
CA CYS A 23 -1.28 6.62 8.56
C CYS A 23 -1.08 7.77 9.54
N ASP A 24 0.00 8.53 9.37
CA ASP A 24 0.20 9.86 9.96
C ASP A 24 -0.48 10.90 9.08
N TYR A 25 -1.80 11.03 9.22
CA TYR A 25 -2.55 11.99 8.43
C TYR A 25 -2.81 13.28 9.22
N ASN A 26 -1.99 14.30 8.97
CA ASN A 26 -2.23 15.64 9.51
C ASN A 26 -3.34 16.33 8.70
N SER A 27 -4.58 16.03 9.06
CA SER A 27 -5.76 16.49 8.32
C SER A 27 -5.90 18.02 8.37
N PRO A 28 -6.07 18.70 7.22
CA PRO A 28 -6.24 20.16 7.18
C PRO A 28 -7.61 20.61 7.71
N THR A 29 -8.56 19.68 7.84
CA THR A 29 -9.90 19.89 8.40
C THR A 29 -10.24 18.78 9.40
N PRO A 30 -11.13 19.00 10.38
CA PRO A 30 -11.57 17.94 11.28
C PRO A 30 -12.12 16.73 10.52
N LEU A 31 -11.77 15.52 10.96
CA LEU A 31 -12.32 14.29 10.41
C LEU A 31 -13.71 14.04 11.00
N LEU A 32 -14.73 14.18 10.16
CA LEU A 32 -16.14 13.98 10.48
C LEU A 32 -16.72 12.87 9.60
N ALA A 33 -17.82 12.26 10.03
CA ALA A 33 -18.46 11.16 9.29
C ALA A 33 -18.77 11.55 7.82
N ASP A 34 -19.18 12.79 7.58
CA ASP A 34 -19.59 13.26 6.26
C ASP A 34 -18.41 13.60 5.33
N ASN A 35 -17.19 13.77 5.87
CA ASN A 35 -16.01 14.16 5.09
C ASN A 35 -14.87 13.13 5.09
N ILE A 36 -14.92 12.13 5.97
CA ILE A 36 -13.83 11.14 6.11
C ILE A 36 -13.60 10.36 4.82
N ALA A 37 -14.65 10.02 4.09
CA ALA A 37 -14.53 9.37 2.78
C ALA A 37 -13.77 10.25 1.77
N GLY A 38 -14.00 11.57 1.80
CA GLY A 38 -13.26 12.53 0.97
C GLY A 38 -11.79 12.62 1.36
N HIS A 39 -11.48 12.62 2.66
CA HIS A 39 -10.10 12.54 3.14
C HIS A 39 -9.41 11.27 2.66
N ILE A 40 -10.05 10.10 2.78
CA ILE A 40 -9.47 8.83 2.33
C ILE A 40 -9.26 8.80 0.81
N ALA A 41 -10.24 9.28 0.04
CA ALA A 41 -10.21 9.19 -1.41
C ALA A 41 -9.27 10.22 -2.07
N PHE A 42 -9.17 11.42 -1.49
CA PHE A 42 -8.53 12.57 -2.15
C PHE A 42 -7.45 13.26 -1.33
N GLY A 43 -7.45 13.09 0.00
CA GLY A 43 -6.49 13.76 0.90
C GLY A 43 -5.33 12.87 1.32
N MET A 44 -5.62 11.60 1.64
CA MET A 44 -4.65 10.61 2.06
C MET A 44 -3.92 10.02 0.85
N GLY A 45 -2.64 9.70 1.04
CA GLY A 45 -1.81 9.13 -0.02
C GLY A 45 -0.67 8.30 0.55
N SER A 46 0.16 7.72 -0.32
CA SER A 46 1.29 6.89 0.11
C SER A 46 2.24 7.60 1.09
N GLY A 47 2.41 8.92 0.94
CA GLY A 47 3.26 9.72 1.83
C GLY A 47 2.80 9.80 3.28
N SER A 48 1.51 9.58 3.56
CA SER A 48 0.99 9.53 4.94
C SER A 48 1.11 8.14 5.57
N VAL A 49 1.41 7.09 4.80
CA VAL A 49 1.53 5.74 5.35
C VAL A 49 2.75 5.67 6.25
N HIS A 50 2.53 5.33 7.51
CA HIS A 50 3.57 5.12 8.50
C HIS A 50 3.98 3.65 8.57
N SER A 51 3.00 2.75 8.58
CA SER A 51 3.24 1.31 8.70
C SER A 51 2.13 0.50 8.04
N VAL A 52 2.45 -0.72 7.63
CA VAL A 52 1.53 -1.68 7.01
C VAL A 52 1.75 -3.07 7.63
N MET A 53 0.65 -3.66 8.08
CA MET A 53 0.57 -5.03 8.55
C MET A 53 -0.23 -5.86 7.55
N VAL A 54 0.25 -7.08 7.26
CA VAL A 54 -0.45 -8.07 6.44
C VAL A 54 -0.53 -9.38 7.21
N ASN A 55 -1.75 -9.84 7.47
CA ASN A 55 -2.05 -11.06 8.20
C ASN A 55 -1.27 -11.16 9.53
N GLY A 56 -1.18 -10.06 10.27
CA GLY A 56 -0.49 -10.00 11.57
C GLY A 56 1.02 -9.76 11.49
N VAL A 57 1.60 -9.66 10.29
CA VAL A 57 3.04 -9.43 10.09
C VAL A 57 3.28 -8.00 9.64
N MET A 58 4.13 -7.26 10.35
CA MET A 58 4.59 -5.94 9.92
C MET A 58 5.52 -6.09 8.72
N VAL A 59 5.08 -5.59 7.56
CA VAL A 59 5.85 -5.62 6.30
C VAL A 59 6.47 -4.26 5.98
N TYR A 60 5.91 -3.21 6.57
CA TYR A 60 6.40 -1.84 6.52
C TYR A 60 6.18 -1.24 7.91
N GLU A 61 7.24 -0.78 8.56
CA GLU A 61 7.19 -0.30 9.94
C GLU A 61 8.10 0.93 10.07
N ASP A 62 7.65 1.96 10.80
CA ASP A 62 8.38 3.23 10.94
C ASP A 62 8.93 3.79 9.63
N ARG A 63 8.07 3.76 8.59
CA ARG A 63 8.37 4.20 7.24
C ARG A 63 9.49 3.42 6.52
N GLN A 64 9.79 2.20 6.96
CA GLN A 64 10.83 1.34 6.38
C GLN A 64 10.27 -0.04 6.03
N PHE A 65 10.75 -0.60 4.92
CA PHE A 65 10.46 -1.99 4.58
C PHE A 65 11.37 -2.92 5.39
N ASN A 66 10.83 -4.09 5.75
CA ASN A 66 11.61 -5.13 6.42
C ASN A 66 12.45 -5.98 5.44
N PHE A 67 12.61 -5.53 4.19
CA PHE A 67 13.37 -6.19 3.13
C PHE A 67 14.22 -5.19 2.34
N ASP A 68 15.25 -5.70 1.68
CA ASP A 68 16.19 -4.92 0.87
C ASP A 68 15.54 -4.42 -0.44
N CYS A 69 15.07 -3.18 -0.42
CA CYS A 69 14.54 -2.54 -1.61
C CYS A 69 15.61 -2.29 -2.68
N ASP A 70 16.85 -1.99 -2.31
CA ASP A 70 17.89 -1.62 -3.28
C ASP A 70 18.23 -2.80 -4.19
N SER A 71 18.33 -4.00 -3.65
CA SER A 71 18.50 -5.23 -4.45
C SER A 71 17.31 -5.48 -5.37
N ILE A 72 16.08 -5.26 -4.90
CA ILE A 72 14.87 -5.40 -5.73
C ILE A 72 14.92 -4.42 -6.91
N TYR A 73 15.24 -3.15 -6.65
CA TYR A 73 15.37 -2.14 -7.70
C TYR A 73 16.54 -2.43 -8.65
N ALA A 74 17.67 -2.92 -8.14
CA ALA A 74 18.80 -3.33 -8.98
C ALA A 74 18.41 -4.47 -9.92
N GLN A 75 17.65 -5.46 -9.44
CA GLN A 75 17.13 -6.55 -10.27
C GLN A 75 16.12 -6.06 -11.30
N ALA A 76 15.20 -5.17 -10.91
CA ALA A 76 14.20 -4.60 -11.80
C ALA A 76 14.81 -3.76 -12.95
N ARG A 77 15.98 -3.14 -12.74
CA ARG A 77 16.70 -2.39 -13.78
C ARG A 77 17.31 -3.28 -14.87
N LYS A 78 17.63 -4.55 -14.58
CA LYS A 78 18.29 -5.47 -15.54
C LYS A 78 17.53 -5.65 -16.86
N PRO A 79 16.21 -5.91 -16.89
CA PRO A 79 15.48 -6.06 -18.15
C PRO A 79 15.11 -4.72 -18.81
N LEU A 80 15.29 -3.58 -18.13
CA LEU A 80 14.82 -2.27 -18.62
C LEU A 80 15.33 -1.91 -20.03
N PRO A 81 16.62 -2.15 -20.39
CA PRO A 81 17.10 -1.89 -21.75
C PRO A 81 16.40 -2.77 -22.82
N VAL A 82 16.03 -4.00 -22.46
CA VAL A 82 15.32 -4.91 -23.37
C VAL A 82 13.88 -4.42 -23.57
N CYS A 83 13.21 -3.98 -22.51
CA CYS A 83 11.90 -3.35 -22.61
C CYS A 83 11.94 -2.10 -23.50
N GLY A 84 12.95 -1.24 -23.31
CA GLY A 84 13.17 -0.06 -24.15
C GLY A 84 13.28 -0.42 -25.63
N ARG A 85 14.19 -1.33 -25.99
CA ARG A 85 14.35 -1.78 -27.39
C ARG A 85 13.07 -2.38 -27.98
N ARG A 86 12.28 -3.09 -27.18
CA ARG A 86 10.98 -3.63 -27.64
C ARG A 86 9.98 -2.52 -27.93
N MET A 87 9.96 -1.45 -27.15
CA MET A 87 9.11 -0.29 -27.42
C MET A 87 9.57 0.44 -28.68
N ASP A 88 10.88 0.64 -28.86
CA ASP A 88 11.43 1.28 -30.06
C ASP A 88 11.08 0.52 -31.35
N ALA A 89 11.03 -0.82 -31.27
CA ALA A 89 10.68 -1.68 -32.41
C ALA A 89 9.17 -1.68 -32.77
N LEU A 90 8.33 -1.01 -31.98
CA LEU A 90 6.89 -0.84 -32.25
C LEU A 90 6.55 0.51 -32.91
N ALA A 91 7.53 1.42 -33.01
CA ALA A 91 7.41 2.72 -33.67
C ALA A 91 7.84 2.64 -35.14
#